data_AF-A0A2E0XRV2-F1
#
_entry.id   AF-A0A2E0XRV2-F1
#
_cell.length_a   1.000
_cell.length_b   1.000
_cell.length_c   1.000
_cell.angle_alpha   90.00
_cell.angle_beta   90.00
_cell.angle_gamma   90.00
#
_symmetry.space_group_name_H-M   'P 1'
#
loop_
_entity.id
_entity.type
_entity.pdbx_description
1 polymer ?
#
loop_
_entity_poly.entity_id
_entity_poly.type
_entity_poly.pdbx_seq_one_letter_code
_entity_poly.pdbx_strand_id
1 'polypeptide(L)'
;MGQIVDIGRRIELVPMDSYFHDIAIALYQQQPAIGPSFLVHTYSRIEGASQRIQFVVDAMRTLGGMELTKSGLLRFPCGTDHQLGCKRVFLEACKSDPMQLVESRSDTIFDKKSNCDMTVLSYGNGRYHVTANSDESGTERRVSAITGGLIKLGDMIAVDEEKSDQVAFSCGCSHDALVGLLLVRAPNVRAAVREQQMTASRGVLSSPSQQE
;
A
#
# COMPACT_ATOMS: atom_id res chain seq x y z
N MET A 1 -30.91 -11.08 16.73
CA MET A 1 -30.30 -9.73 16.86
C MET A 1 -28.81 -9.88 16.60
N GLY A 2 -28.34 -9.48 15.41
CA GLY A 2 -26.92 -9.55 15.09
C GLY A 2 -26.17 -8.49 15.89
N GLN A 3 -25.23 -8.90 16.74
CA GLN A 3 -24.28 -7.96 17.31
C GLN A 3 -23.53 -7.28 16.14
N ILE A 4 -23.77 -5.99 15.94
CA ILE A 4 -22.95 -5.19 15.05
C ILE A 4 -21.60 -5.08 15.78
N VAL A 5 -20.67 -5.95 15.42
CA VAL A 5 -19.29 -5.87 15.91
C VAL A 5 -18.73 -4.57 15.34
N ASP A 6 -18.31 -3.65 16.22
CA ASP A 6 -17.62 -2.45 15.79
C ASP A 6 -16.22 -2.83 15.29
N ILE A 7 -16.14 -3.08 13.98
CA ILE A 7 -14.90 -3.46 13.28
C ILE A 7 -14.12 -2.25 12.75
N GLY A 8 -14.60 -1.02 13.00
CA GLY A 8 -13.97 0.23 12.58
C GLY A 8 -14.44 0.78 11.23
N ARG A 9 -13.72 1.81 10.72
CA ARG A 9 -14.03 2.48 9.46
C ARG A 9 -13.41 1.73 8.29
N ARG A 10 -14.22 1.27 7.32
CA ARG A 10 -13.69 0.69 6.07
C ARG A 10 -12.88 1.75 5.30
N ILE A 11 -11.65 1.42 4.95
CA ILE A 11 -10.76 2.30 4.17
C ILE A 11 -10.44 1.74 2.77
N GLU A 12 -10.57 0.43 2.54
CA GLU A 12 -10.37 -0.19 1.22
C GLU A 12 -11.19 -1.47 1.08
N LEU A 13 -11.49 -1.88 -0.17
CA LEU A 13 -12.27 -3.07 -0.48
C LEU A 13 -11.77 -3.74 -1.77
N VAL A 14 -11.50 -5.04 -1.72
CA VAL A 14 -11.43 -5.91 -2.90
C VAL A 14 -12.76 -6.66 -3.00
N PRO A 15 -13.64 -6.32 -3.95
CA PRO A 15 -15.00 -6.86 -4.00
C PRO A 15 -15.07 -8.31 -4.47
N MET A 16 -14.09 -8.75 -5.28
CA MET A 16 -13.98 -10.10 -5.80
C MET A 16 -12.51 -10.52 -5.71
N ASP A 17 -12.18 -11.34 -4.72
CA ASP A 17 -10.84 -11.90 -4.57
C ASP A 17 -10.60 -13.03 -5.58
N SER A 18 -9.73 -12.76 -6.57
CA SER A 18 -9.45 -13.70 -7.67
C SER A 18 -8.76 -14.99 -7.23
N TYR A 19 -8.26 -15.05 -5.99
CA TYR A 19 -7.56 -16.20 -5.44
C TYR A 19 -8.42 -17.04 -4.50
N PHE A 20 -9.66 -16.62 -4.19
CA PHE A 20 -10.53 -17.37 -3.30
C PHE A 20 -12.03 -17.06 -3.50
N HIS A 21 -12.70 -17.88 -4.30
CA HIS A 21 -14.17 -17.91 -4.47
C HIS A 21 -14.84 -16.54 -4.67
N ASP A 22 -14.15 -15.58 -5.29
CA ASP A 22 -14.63 -14.21 -5.52
C ASP A 22 -15.21 -13.54 -4.27
N ILE A 23 -14.69 -13.88 -3.08
CA ILE A 23 -15.17 -13.28 -1.83
C ILE A 23 -14.77 -11.80 -1.77
N ALA A 24 -15.58 -11.00 -1.09
CA ALA A 24 -15.21 -9.64 -0.75
C ALA A 24 -14.25 -9.65 0.45
N ILE A 25 -13.12 -8.95 0.33
CA ILE A 25 -12.16 -8.72 1.42
C ILE A 25 -12.03 -7.21 1.62
N ALA A 26 -12.19 -6.74 2.84
CA ALA A 26 -12.15 -5.33 3.19
C ALA A 26 -11.07 -5.04 4.23
N LEU A 27 -10.51 -3.83 4.14
CA LEU A 27 -9.58 -3.28 5.11
C LEU A 27 -10.29 -2.22 5.94
N TYR A 28 -10.27 -2.38 7.26
CA TYR A 28 -10.86 -1.45 8.22
C TYR A 28 -9.77 -0.79 9.05
N GLN A 29 -9.91 0.51 9.30
CA GLN A 29 -9.09 1.26 10.24
C GLN A 29 -9.83 1.37 11.58
N GLN A 30 -9.12 1.03 12.64
CA GLN A 30 -9.51 1.19 14.03
C GLN A 30 -8.55 2.15 14.72
N GLN A 31 -9.02 2.78 15.80
CA GLN A 31 -8.23 3.74 16.58
C GLN A 31 -8.15 3.30 18.06
N PRO A 32 -7.50 2.17 18.37
CA PRO A 32 -7.28 1.77 19.77
C PRO A 32 -6.32 2.74 20.47
N ALA A 33 -6.24 2.64 21.80
CA ALA A 33 -5.43 3.53 22.64
C ALA A 33 -3.92 3.55 22.27
N ILE A 34 -3.42 2.49 21.65
CA ILE A 34 -2.02 2.32 21.25
C ILE A 34 -1.69 2.92 19.87
N GLY A 35 -2.67 3.55 19.20
CA GLY A 35 -2.51 4.15 17.88
C GLY A 35 -3.35 3.47 16.79
N PRO A 36 -3.36 4.01 15.56
CA PRO A 36 -4.11 3.46 14.44
C PRO A 36 -3.71 2.01 14.16
N SER A 37 -4.70 1.16 13.88
CA SER A 37 -4.51 -0.25 13.57
C SER A 37 -5.52 -0.70 12.51
N PHE A 38 -5.22 -1.78 11.80
CA PHE A 38 -5.94 -2.22 10.62
C PHE A 38 -6.43 -3.65 10.76
N LEU A 39 -7.68 -3.89 10.38
CA LEU A 39 -8.30 -5.21 10.34
C LEU A 39 -8.57 -5.60 8.90
N VAL A 40 -8.03 -6.74 8.47
CA VAL A 40 -8.42 -7.41 7.23
C VAL A 40 -9.60 -8.33 7.54
N HIS A 41 -10.71 -8.18 6.82
CA HIS A 41 -11.95 -8.88 7.15
C HIS A 41 -12.73 -9.31 5.91
N THR A 42 -13.46 -10.42 6.03
CA THR A 42 -14.51 -10.85 5.11
C THR A 42 -15.74 -11.29 5.89
N TYR A 43 -16.92 -10.99 5.35
CA TYR A 43 -18.19 -11.52 5.85
C TYR A 43 -18.50 -12.93 5.29
N SER A 44 -17.71 -13.42 4.33
CA SER A 44 -17.90 -14.75 3.77
C SER A 44 -17.72 -15.83 4.84
N ARG A 45 -18.61 -16.82 4.82
CA ARG A 45 -18.56 -18.00 5.70
C ARG A 45 -18.10 -19.26 4.97
N ILE A 46 -17.60 -19.11 3.74
CA ILE A 46 -17.07 -20.23 2.96
C ILE A 46 -15.88 -20.82 3.74
N GLU A 47 -15.86 -22.15 3.85
CA GLU A 47 -14.74 -22.86 4.46
C GLU A 47 -13.43 -22.52 3.73
N GLY A 48 -12.38 -22.16 4.48
CA GLY A 48 -11.13 -21.65 3.90
C GLY A 48 -10.98 -20.12 3.92
N ALA A 49 -12.07 -19.37 4.13
CA ALA A 49 -12.03 -17.90 4.10
C ALA A 49 -11.07 -17.33 5.15
N SER A 50 -11.07 -17.88 6.37
CA SER A 50 -10.15 -17.45 7.44
C SER A 50 -8.68 -17.66 7.08
N GLN A 51 -8.34 -18.75 6.39
CA GLN A 51 -7.00 -19.04 5.90
C GLN A 51 -6.59 -18.02 4.82
N ARG A 52 -7.52 -17.66 3.92
CA ARG A 52 -7.26 -16.60 2.93
C ARG A 52 -7.02 -15.26 3.60
N ILE A 53 -7.83 -14.87 4.60
CA ILE A 53 -7.61 -13.63 5.36
C ILE A 53 -6.25 -13.66 6.05
N GLN A 54 -5.89 -14.76 6.68
CA GLN A 54 -4.59 -14.91 7.33
C GLN A 54 -3.43 -14.75 6.34
N PHE A 55 -3.53 -15.34 5.15
CA PHE A 55 -2.54 -15.12 4.09
C PHE A 55 -2.40 -13.63 3.73
N VAL A 56 -3.52 -12.92 3.54
CA VAL A 56 -3.49 -11.49 3.22
C VAL A 56 -2.83 -10.70 4.36
N VAL A 57 -3.14 -11.02 5.62
CA VAL A 57 -2.50 -10.41 6.79
C VAL A 57 -0.99 -10.63 6.78
N ASP A 58 -0.53 -11.86 6.56
CA ASP A 58 0.90 -12.18 6.53
C ASP A 58 1.61 -11.54 5.32
N ALA A 59 0.96 -11.49 4.16
CA ALA A 59 1.48 -10.77 3.00
C ALA A 59 1.62 -9.26 3.27
N MET A 60 0.65 -8.63 3.97
CA MET A 60 0.75 -7.23 4.37
C MET A 60 1.91 -6.97 5.34
N ARG A 61 2.20 -7.92 6.25
CA ARG A 61 3.37 -7.82 7.13
C ARG A 61 4.67 -7.79 6.34
N THR A 62 4.82 -8.69 5.38
CA THR A 62 6.04 -8.78 4.57
C THR A 62 6.19 -7.61 3.58
N LEU A 63 5.12 -7.27 2.86
CA LEU A 63 5.15 -6.23 1.83
C LEU A 63 5.19 -4.82 2.42
N GLY A 64 4.53 -4.59 3.57
CA GLY A 64 4.44 -3.28 4.21
C GLY A 64 5.40 -3.07 5.39
N GLY A 65 6.07 -4.13 5.86
CA GLY A 65 6.85 -4.08 7.12
C GLY A 65 5.96 -3.84 8.34
N MET A 66 4.76 -4.41 8.34
CA MET A 66 3.76 -4.21 9.39
C MET A 66 3.89 -5.27 10.50
N GLU A 67 3.42 -4.92 11.70
CA GLU A 67 3.37 -5.81 12.86
C GLU A 67 1.94 -6.26 13.15
N LEU A 68 1.79 -7.52 13.55
CA LEU A 68 0.52 -8.08 14.01
C LEU A 68 0.42 -7.96 15.53
N THR A 69 -0.63 -7.29 16.00
CA THR A 69 -0.96 -7.17 17.42
C THR A 69 -1.58 -8.46 17.95
N LYS A 70 -1.59 -8.62 19.28
CA LYS A 70 -2.24 -9.77 19.95
C LYS A 70 -3.75 -9.86 19.67
N SER A 71 -4.39 -8.74 19.32
CA SER A 71 -5.81 -8.66 18.96
C SER A 71 -6.07 -8.96 17.47
N GLY A 72 -5.05 -9.37 16.70
CA GLY A 72 -5.21 -9.70 15.28
C GLY A 72 -5.26 -8.48 14.35
N LEU A 73 -4.89 -7.29 14.84
CA LEU A 73 -4.83 -6.07 14.03
C LEU A 73 -3.40 -5.81 13.55
N LEU A 74 -3.27 -5.29 12.33
CA LEU A 74 -2.01 -4.84 11.76
C LEU A 74 -1.71 -3.38 12.13
N ARG A 75 -0.45 -3.01 12.32
CA ARG A 75 -0.03 -1.62 12.49
C ARG A 75 1.37 -1.39 11.93
N PHE A 76 1.67 -0.14 11.61
CA PHE A 76 3.07 0.24 11.39
C PHE A 76 3.81 0.37 12.73
N PRO A 77 5.07 -0.06 12.81
CA PRO A 77 5.87 0.04 14.04
C PRO A 77 6.01 1.47 14.56
N CYS A 78 6.08 2.45 13.65
CA CYS A 78 6.16 3.88 13.94
C CYS A 78 4.93 4.45 14.68
N GLY A 79 3.79 3.74 14.67
CA GLY A 79 2.56 4.17 15.33
C GLY A 79 1.72 5.19 14.56
N THR A 80 2.10 5.58 13.33
CA THR A 80 1.29 6.38 12.42
C THR A 80 0.49 5.49 11.46
N ASP A 81 -0.55 6.03 10.83
CA ASP A 81 -1.46 5.23 9.99
C ASP A 81 -0.91 4.94 8.59
N HIS A 82 -0.20 5.89 7.97
CA HIS A 82 0.28 5.82 6.58
C HIS A 82 -0.80 5.28 5.64
N GLN A 83 -1.99 5.88 5.71
CA GLN A 83 -3.19 5.30 5.12
C GLN A 83 -3.07 5.02 3.62
N LEU A 84 -2.45 5.90 2.81
CA LEU A 84 -2.26 5.65 1.38
C LEU A 84 -1.34 4.45 1.16
N GLY A 85 -0.23 4.38 1.89
CA GLY A 85 0.68 3.24 1.88
C GLY A 85 -0.01 1.94 2.30
N CYS A 86 -0.79 1.97 3.39
CA CYS A 86 -1.53 0.82 3.90
C CYS A 86 -2.53 0.28 2.89
N LYS A 87 -3.28 1.15 2.22
CA LYS A 87 -4.22 0.74 1.15
C LYS A 87 -3.46 0.06 0.02
N ARG A 88 -2.28 0.56 -0.35
CA ARG A 88 -1.48 -0.04 -1.42
C ARG A 88 -0.93 -1.41 -1.03
N VAL A 89 -0.45 -1.55 0.20
CA VAL A 89 -0.02 -2.84 0.78
C VAL A 89 -1.15 -3.86 0.72
N PHE A 90 -2.35 -3.48 1.16
CA PHE A 90 -3.53 -4.35 1.11
C PHE A 90 -3.89 -4.79 -0.32
N LEU A 91 -3.94 -3.85 -1.28
CA LEU A 91 -4.29 -4.16 -2.66
C LEU A 91 -3.28 -5.09 -3.33
N GLU A 92 -1.98 -4.94 -3.05
CA GLU A 92 -0.95 -5.85 -3.58
C GLU A 92 -0.94 -7.19 -2.83
N ALA A 93 -1.24 -7.22 -1.53
CA ALA A 93 -1.40 -8.46 -0.76
C ALA A 93 -2.55 -9.32 -1.29
N CYS A 94 -3.70 -8.73 -1.60
CA CYS A 94 -4.82 -9.45 -2.23
C CYS A 94 -4.47 -10.00 -3.63
N LYS A 95 -3.55 -9.35 -4.37
CA LYS A 95 -3.08 -9.83 -5.67
C LYS A 95 -1.96 -10.88 -5.59
N SER A 96 -1.47 -11.16 -4.39
CA SER A 96 -0.37 -12.13 -4.22
C SER A 96 -0.91 -13.55 -4.28
N ASP A 97 -0.21 -14.40 -5.03
CA ASP A 97 -0.52 -15.82 -5.19
C ASP A 97 -0.26 -16.57 -3.88
N PRO A 98 -1.28 -17.22 -3.27
CA PRO A 98 -1.12 -18.02 -2.06
C PRO A 98 -0.11 -19.16 -2.16
N MET A 99 0.19 -19.64 -3.37
CA MET A 99 1.12 -20.74 -3.61
C MET A 99 2.58 -20.28 -3.73
N GLN A 100 2.82 -18.97 -3.74
CA GLN A 100 4.16 -18.40 -3.84
C GLN A 100 4.57 -17.72 -2.53
N LEU A 101 5.87 -17.74 -2.24
CA LEU A 101 6.40 -16.99 -1.11
C LEU A 101 6.24 -15.50 -1.40
N VAL A 102 5.61 -14.79 -0.47
CA VAL A 102 5.55 -13.33 -0.52
C VAL A 102 6.84 -12.79 0.07
N GLU A 103 7.62 -12.11 -0.75
CA GLU A 103 8.88 -11.47 -0.37
C GLU A 103 8.76 -9.94 -0.41
N SER A 104 9.57 -9.27 0.39
CA SER A 104 9.69 -7.82 0.30
C SER A 104 10.23 -7.42 -1.07
N ARG A 105 9.82 -6.25 -1.57
CA ARG A 105 10.22 -5.78 -2.89
C ARG A 105 11.58 -5.09 -2.81
N SER A 106 12.37 -5.25 -3.87
CA SER A 106 13.65 -4.58 -4.03
C SER A 106 13.51 -3.06 -3.98
N ASP A 107 14.56 -2.39 -3.53
CA ASP A 107 14.74 -0.94 -3.60
C ASP A 107 15.16 -0.45 -5.00
N THR A 108 15.31 -1.39 -5.95
CA THR A 108 15.73 -1.13 -7.33
C THR A 108 14.75 -1.75 -8.32
N ILE A 109 14.42 -0.98 -9.37
CA ILE A 109 13.56 -1.41 -10.48
C ILE A 109 14.14 -1.00 -11.83
N PHE A 110 13.84 -1.77 -12.86
CA PHE A 110 14.13 -1.38 -14.23
C PHE A 110 13.01 -0.49 -14.81
N ASP A 111 13.33 0.77 -15.14
CA ASP A 111 12.37 1.70 -15.74
C ASP A 111 12.43 1.66 -17.26
N LYS A 112 11.45 1.01 -17.88
CA LYS A 112 11.36 0.86 -19.35
C LYS A 112 11.34 2.18 -20.13
N LYS A 113 10.97 3.31 -19.51
CA LYS A 113 10.91 4.62 -20.19
C LYS A 113 12.28 5.30 -20.29
N SER A 114 13.15 5.10 -19.31
CA SER A 114 14.55 5.56 -19.35
C SER A 114 15.52 4.46 -19.76
N ASN A 115 15.06 3.22 -19.86
CA ASN A 115 15.90 2.06 -20.18
C ASN A 115 17.09 1.89 -19.20
N CYS A 116 16.87 2.23 -17.92
CA CYS A 116 17.88 2.14 -16.87
C CYS A 116 17.27 1.69 -15.54
N ASP A 117 18.14 1.28 -14.62
CA ASP A 117 17.76 0.94 -13.26
C ASP A 117 17.59 2.21 -12.41
N MET A 118 16.46 2.27 -11.70
CA MET A 118 16.12 3.30 -10.74
C MET A 118 16.19 2.68 -9.34
N THR A 119 16.96 3.30 -8.46
CA THR A 119 17.20 2.84 -7.09
C THR A 119 16.71 3.87 -6.09
N VAL A 120 16.19 3.42 -4.95
CA VAL A 120 15.80 4.28 -3.84
C VAL A 120 16.68 3.98 -2.64
N LEU A 121 17.59 4.90 -2.32
CA LEU A 121 18.54 4.76 -1.23
C LEU A 121 17.92 5.30 0.07
N SER A 122 17.98 4.51 1.14
CA SER A 122 17.57 4.94 2.49
C SER A 122 18.69 5.73 3.16
N TYR A 123 18.38 6.93 3.64
CA TYR A 123 19.30 7.76 4.45
C TYR A 123 18.98 7.69 5.95
N GLY A 124 18.09 6.77 6.33
CA GLY A 124 17.57 6.70 7.69
C GLY A 124 16.60 7.84 8.01
N ASN A 125 16.04 7.80 9.23
CA ASN A 125 15.06 8.78 9.70
C ASN A 125 13.87 8.98 8.72
N GLY A 126 13.47 7.91 8.03
CA GLY A 126 12.39 7.94 7.04
C GLY A 126 12.68 8.71 5.75
N ARG A 127 13.94 9.10 5.50
CA ARG A 127 14.36 9.83 4.29
C ARG A 127 14.91 8.89 3.22
N TYR A 128 14.56 9.17 1.98
CA TYR A 128 14.93 8.37 0.82
C TYR A 128 15.35 9.25 -0.35
N HIS A 129 16.34 8.79 -1.10
CA HIS A 129 16.86 9.44 -2.30
C HIS A 129 16.67 8.54 -3.52
N VAL A 130 15.99 9.06 -4.53
CA VAL A 130 15.74 8.38 -5.80
C VAL A 130 16.88 8.69 -6.76
N THR A 131 17.60 7.67 -7.18
CA THR A 131 18.73 7.78 -8.11
C THR A 131 18.53 6.87 -9.31
N ALA A 132 19.31 7.11 -10.36
CA ALA A 132 19.31 6.30 -11.57
C ALA A 132 20.73 5.95 -11.96
N ASN A 133 20.93 4.76 -12.51
CA ASN A 133 22.24 4.29 -12.95
C ASN A 133 22.50 4.69 -14.43
N SER A 134 22.31 5.97 -14.76
CA SER A 134 22.63 6.51 -16.09
C SER A 134 22.79 8.05 -16.07
N ASP A 135 23.74 8.55 -16.86
CA ASP A 135 23.97 9.99 -17.07
C ASP A 135 23.23 10.52 -18.32
N GLU A 136 22.24 9.78 -18.83
CA GLU A 136 21.53 10.14 -20.05
C GLU A 136 20.56 11.32 -19.85
N SER A 137 20.41 12.13 -20.91
CA SER A 137 19.47 13.24 -20.91
C SER A 137 18.02 12.74 -20.73
N GLY A 138 17.37 13.14 -19.62
CA GLY A 138 15.97 12.76 -19.33
C GLY A 138 15.82 11.93 -18.04
N THR A 139 16.92 11.43 -17.49
CA THR A 139 16.95 10.71 -16.21
C THR A 139 16.39 11.55 -15.06
N GLU A 140 16.74 12.83 -14.97
CA GLU A 140 16.21 13.76 -13.96
C GLU A 140 14.66 13.85 -13.97
N ARG A 141 14.06 13.89 -15.17
CA ARG A 141 12.59 13.91 -15.31
C ARG A 141 11.97 12.61 -14.82
N ARG A 142 12.67 11.48 -14.99
CA ARG A 142 12.20 10.17 -14.51
C ARG A 142 12.35 10.04 -13.00
N VAL A 143 13.47 10.49 -12.44
CA VAL A 143 13.67 10.63 -10.99
C VAL A 143 12.53 11.44 -10.38
N SER A 144 12.28 12.66 -10.89
CA SER A 144 11.17 13.52 -10.43
C SER A 144 9.80 12.84 -10.55
N ALA A 145 9.55 12.09 -11.62
CA ALA A 145 8.30 11.34 -11.78
C ALA A 145 8.14 10.21 -10.75
N ILE A 146 9.21 9.51 -10.40
CA ILE A 146 9.21 8.45 -9.38
C ILE A 146 9.04 9.05 -7.99
N THR A 147 9.81 10.10 -7.64
CA THR A 147 9.67 10.88 -6.41
C THR A 147 8.22 11.32 -6.20
N GLY A 148 7.62 11.97 -7.21
CA GLY A 148 6.21 12.37 -7.16
C GLY A 148 5.23 11.18 -7.10
N GLY A 149 5.61 10.03 -7.63
CA GLY A 149 4.88 8.77 -7.49
C GLY A 149 4.88 8.25 -6.05
N LEU A 150 6.03 8.25 -5.38
CA LEU A 150 6.18 7.83 -3.99
C LEU A 150 5.37 8.73 -3.04
N ILE A 151 5.45 10.05 -3.22
CA ILE A 151 4.63 11.04 -2.48
C ILE A 151 3.14 10.72 -2.56
N LYS A 152 2.64 10.50 -3.78
CA LYS A 152 1.20 10.27 -4.02
C LYS A 152 0.69 8.91 -3.56
N LEU A 153 1.57 7.92 -3.41
CA LEU A 153 1.17 6.56 -3.04
C LEU A 153 1.44 6.24 -1.57
N GLY A 154 2.38 6.93 -0.92
CA GLY A 154 2.93 6.54 0.37
C GLY A 154 2.75 7.51 1.53
N ASP A 155 1.99 8.60 1.40
CA ASP A 155 1.93 9.68 2.41
C ASP A 155 3.31 10.29 2.72
N MET A 156 4.17 10.38 1.70
CA MET A 156 5.49 10.97 1.82
C MET A 156 5.46 12.45 1.44
N ILE A 157 6.45 13.21 1.91
CA ILE A 157 6.65 14.62 1.56
C ILE A 157 7.97 14.78 0.81
N ALA A 158 8.06 15.80 -0.04
CA ALA A 158 9.35 16.22 -0.59
C ALA A 158 10.23 16.76 0.55
N VAL A 159 11.52 16.44 0.53
CA VAL A 159 12.48 16.98 1.51
C VAL A 159 12.89 18.41 1.13
N ASP A 160 12.99 18.67 -0.16
CA ASP A 160 13.37 19.94 -0.76
C ASP A 160 12.46 20.17 -1.98
N GLU A 161 11.74 21.29 -2.01
CA GLU A 161 10.83 21.59 -3.13
C GLU A 161 11.58 21.91 -4.43
N GLU A 162 12.84 22.33 -4.33
CA GLU A 162 13.69 22.61 -5.49
C GLU A 162 14.37 21.34 -6.02
N LYS A 163 14.62 20.35 -5.15
CA LYS A 163 15.22 19.04 -5.52
C LYS A 163 14.19 17.92 -5.52
N SER A 164 13.77 17.54 -6.71
CA SER A 164 12.76 16.50 -6.94
C SER A 164 13.31 15.05 -6.88
N ASP A 165 14.36 14.79 -6.10
CA ASP A 165 14.98 13.47 -5.97
C ASP A 165 14.82 12.86 -4.57
N GLN A 166 14.36 13.64 -3.58
CA GLN A 166 14.26 13.18 -2.19
C GLN A 166 12.84 13.24 -1.63
N VAL A 167 12.49 12.21 -0.87
CA VAL A 167 11.22 12.08 -0.16
C VAL A 167 11.44 11.64 1.28
N ALA A 168 10.48 11.95 2.15
CA ALA A 168 10.50 11.50 3.53
C ALA A 168 9.12 11.11 4.05
N PHE A 169 9.08 10.15 4.97
CA PHE A 169 7.92 9.98 5.84
C PHE A 169 7.95 11.01 6.96
N SER A 170 6.81 11.67 7.21
CA SER A 170 6.68 12.67 8.27
C SER A 170 6.85 12.11 9.69
N CYS A 171 6.69 10.79 9.87
CA CYS A 171 6.90 10.10 11.13
C CYS A 171 8.39 9.99 11.52
N GLY A 172 9.32 10.21 10.58
CA GLY A 172 10.76 10.10 10.80
C GLY A 172 11.28 8.66 10.97
N CYS A 173 10.47 7.63 10.68
CA CYS A 173 10.87 6.23 10.73
C CYS A 173 11.12 5.66 9.34
N SER A 174 12.05 4.71 9.22
CA SER A 174 12.28 3.97 7.98
C SER A 174 11.16 2.94 7.72
N HIS A 175 10.70 2.89 6.47
CA HIS A 175 9.67 1.98 5.98
C HIS A 175 10.14 1.30 4.68
N ASP A 176 11.30 0.65 4.71
CA ASP A 176 11.99 0.17 3.49
C ASP A 176 11.15 -0.83 2.68
N ALA A 177 10.45 -1.77 3.35
CA ALA A 177 9.55 -2.71 2.70
C ALA A 177 8.41 -2.00 1.95
N LEU A 178 7.80 -0.99 2.58
CA LEU A 178 6.78 -0.17 1.95
C LEU A 178 7.35 0.61 0.77
N VAL A 179 8.53 1.21 0.89
CA VAL A 179 9.17 1.95 -0.21
C VAL A 179 9.43 1.04 -1.41
N GLY A 180 10.01 -0.14 -1.19
CA GLY A 180 10.22 -1.12 -2.25
C GLY A 180 8.90 -1.51 -2.94
N LEU A 181 7.82 -1.70 -2.17
CA LEU A 181 6.50 -1.99 -2.73
C LEU A 181 5.99 -0.84 -3.62
N LEU A 182 6.06 0.40 -3.12
CA LEU A 182 5.57 1.58 -3.82
C LEU A 182 6.38 1.86 -5.09
N LEU A 183 7.69 1.60 -5.06
CA LEU A 183 8.61 1.85 -6.17
C LEU A 183 8.17 1.14 -7.45
N VAL A 184 7.67 -0.08 -7.38
CA VAL A 184 7.17 -0.84 -8.54
C VAL A 184 6.10 -0.08 -9.33
N ARG A 185 5.32 0.77 -8.65
CA ARG A 185 4.17 1.49 -9.22
C ARG A 185 4.42 2.99 -9.40
N ALA A 186 5.35 3.57 -8.66
CA ALA A 186 5.71 4.99 -8.72
C ALA A 186 5.99 5.51 -10.14
N PRO A 187 6.74 4.80 -11.03
CA PRO A 187 6.97 5.22 -12.42
C PRO A 187 5.69 5.49 -13.24
N ASN A 188 4.58 4.85 -12.87
CA ASN A 188 3.28 4.89 -13.54
C ASN A 188 2.15 5.23 -12.54
N VAL A 189 2.40 6.15 -11.62
CA VAL A 189 1.48 6.52 -10.53
C VAL A 189 0.05 6.81 -10.97
N ARG A 190 -0.15 7.46 -12.13
CA ARG A 190 -1.51 7.75 -12.65
C ARG A 190 -2.32 6.47 -12.89
N ALA A 191 -1.69 5.42 -13.41
CA ALA A 191 -2.33 4.13 -13.62
C ALA A 191 -2.65 3.45 -12.27
N ALA A 192 -1.71 3.52 -11.31
CA ALA A 192 -1.89 2.95 -9.98
C ALA A 192 -3.04 3.62 -9.19
N VAL A 193 -3.13 4.96 -9.25
CA VAL A 193 -4.22 5.73 -8.63
C VAL A 193 -5.56 5.42 -9.30
N ARG A 194 -5.60 5.36 -10.64
CA ARG A 194 -6.83 5.03 -11.37
C ARG A 194 -7.31 3.62 -11.06
N GLU A 195 -6.40 2.65 -11.00
CA GLU A 195 -6.70 1.28 -10.59
C GLU A 195 -7.34 1.24 -9.20
N GLN A 196 -6.75 1.94 -8.23
CA GLN A 196 -7.29 2.02 -6.88
C GLN A 196 -8.68 2.69 -6.84
N GLN A 197 -8.88 3.77 -7.59
CA GLN A 197 -10.19 4.43 -7.70
C GLN A 197 -11.25 3.51 -8.30
N MET A 198 -10.90 2.74 -9.34
CA MET A 198 -11.82 1.78 -9.95
C MET A 198 -12.16 0.63 -9.01
N THR A 199 -11.20 0.19 -8.19
CA THR A 199 -11.47 -0.82 -7.14
C THR A 199 -12.39 -0.25 -6.07
N ALA A 200 -12.14 0.98 -5.60
CA ALA A 200 -12.95 1.65 -4.59
C ALA A 200 -14.39 1.96 -5.06
N SER A 201 -14.60 2.20 -6.36
CA SER A 201 -15.94 2.41 -6.91
C SER A 201 -16.73 1.12 -7.10
N ARG A 202 -16.07 -0.03 -7.18
CA ARG A 202 -16.74 -1.34 -7.23
C ARG A 202 -17.24 -1.72 -5.84
N GLY A 203 -18.55 -1.81 -5.66
CA GLY A 203 -19.18 -2.15 -4.38
C GLY A 203 -19.70 -0.97 -3.57
N VAL A 204 -19.68 0.25 -4.14
CA VAL A 204 -20.55 1.34 -3.70
C VAL A 204 -21.83 1.26 -4.55
N LEU A 205 -22.91 0.73 -3.98
CA LEU A 205 -24.23 1.05 -4.51
C LEU A 205 -24.40 2.55 -4.26
N SER A 206 -24.37 3.36 -5.32
CA SER A 206 -24.79 4.75 -5.24
C SER A 206 -26.17 4.77 -4.58
N SER A 207 -26.30 5.55 -3.50
CA SER A 207 -27.59 5.78 -2.87
C SER A 207 -28.57 6.28 -3.95
N PRO A 208 -29.84 5.80 -3.99
CA PRO A 208 -30.85 6.29 -4.92
C PRO A 208 -31.01 7.83 -4.91
N SER A 209 -30.61 8.48 -3.81
CA SER A 209 -30.63 9.93 -3.63
C SER A 209 -29.56 10.72 -4.40
N GLN A 210 -28.74 10.08 -5.23
CA GLN A 210 -27.75 10.76 -6.09
C GLN A 210 -28.00 10.54 -7.60
N GLN A 211 -29.21 10.13 -7.98
CA GLN A 211 -29.62 9.96 -9.38
C GLN A 211 -30.63 11.03 -9.85
N GLU A 212 -30.68 12.19 -9.19
CA GLU A 212 -31.45 13.37 -9.65
C GLU A 212 -30.51 14.49 -10.11
#